data_AF-A0AAC8VAI2-F1
#
_entry.id   AF-A0AAC8VAI2-F1
#
_cell.length_a   1.000
_cell.length_b   1.000
_cell.length_c   1.000
_cell.angle_alpha   90.00
_cell.angle_beta   90.00
_cell.angle_gamma   90.00
#
_symmetry.space_group_name_H-M   'P 1'
#
loop_
_entity.id
_entity.type
_entity.pdbx_description
1 polymer ?
#
loop_
_entity_poly.entity_id
_entity_poly.type
_entity_poly.pdbx_seq_one_letter_code
_entity_poly.pdbx_strand_id
1 'polypeptide(L)'
;MPNYRLTPFLALSYSDTRGEGDDEQGSAPFLATFAGQRSRVISRRTGAESAYRRRGCANLTLRADLRKDRHSANGGASATVLGGFGGLVSRYRLAKIARVMPEIEAGYPGTMSARQQVTLESGYRDTGFGSGELRAG
;
A
#
# COMPACT_ATOMS: atom_id res chain seq x y z
N MET A 1 32.47 -18.79 3.20
CA MET A 1 31.53 -17.68 2.94
C MET A 1 30.61 -17.54 4.15
N PRO A 2 30.29 -16.32 4.62
CA PRO A 2 29.39 -16.12 5.75
C PRO A 2 27.99 -16.66 5.42
N ASN A 3 27.39 -17.39 6.36
CA ASN A 3 26.03 -17.95 6.21
C ASN A 3 24.93 -16.90 6.43
N TYR A 4 25.32 -15.64 6.64
CA TYR A 4 24.43 -14.53 6.96
C TYR A 4 24.90 -13.28 6.22
N ARG A 5 23.95 -12.52 5.68
CA ARG A 5 24.16 -11.22 5.04
C ARG A 5 23.11 -10.25 5.56
N LEU A 6 23.52 -9.06 5.95
CA LEU A 6 22.64 -7.94 6.25
C LEU A 6 22.90 -6.83 5.24
N THR A 7 21.85 -6.34 4.59
CA THR A 7 21.91 -5.32 3.54
C THR A 7 20.98 -4.17 3.91
N PRO A 8 21.50 -3.04 4.41
CA PRO A 8 20.69 -1.84 4.61
C PRO A 8 20.26 -1.27 3.24
N PHE A 9 19.10 -0.61 3.20
CA PHE A 9 18.62 0.03 1.99
C PHE A 9 17.84 1.32 2.26
N LEU A 10 17.83 2.16 1.23
CA LEU A 10 16.93 3.30 1.07
C LEU A 10 16.27 3.15 -0.30
N ALA A 11 14.95 3.18 -0.34
CA ALA A 11 14.18 3.10 -1.58
C ALA A 11 13.20 4.27 -1.69
N LEU A 12 13.06 4.79 -2.90
CA LEU A 12 12.11 5.82 -3.27
C LEU A 12 11.28 5.29 -4.42
N SER A 13 9.97 5.39 -4.32
CA SER A 13 9.06 5.04 -5.40
C SER A 13 8.00 6.11 -5.61
N TYR A 14 7.52 6.18 -6.84
CA TYR A 14 6.43 7.06 -7.24
C TYR A 14 5.33 6.19 -7.84
N SER A 15 4.09 6.40 -7.41
CA SER A 15 2.91 5.78 -7.98
C SER A 15 1.91 6.85 -8.39
N ASP A 16 1.36 6.68 -9.60
CA ASP A 16 0.29 7.51 -10.16
C ASP A 16 -0.83 6.59 -10.62
N THR A 17 -1.84 6.46 -9.78
CA THR A 17 -2.97 5.57 -10.02
C THR A 17 -4.18 6.40 -10.43
N ARG A 18 -4.83 6.00 -11.53
CA ARG A 18 -6.10 6.57 -11.98
C ARG A 18 -7.20 5.53 -11.83
N GLY A 19 -8.27 5.91 -11.14
CA GLY A 19 -9.53 5.19 -11.14
C GLY A 19 -10.49 5.87 -12.08
N GLU A 20 -11.15 5.11 -12.93
CA GLU A 20 -12.24 5.65 -13.75
C GLU A 20 -13.45 5.98 -12.88
N GLY A 21 -14.29 6.87 -13.41
CA GLY A 21 -15.60 7.10 -12.81
C GLY A 21 -16.52 5.93 -13.11
N ASP A 22 -17.57 5.80 -12.33
CA ASP A 22 -18.60 4.79 -12.55
C ASP A 22 -19.98 5.38 -12.25
N ASP A 23 -20.97 4.88 -12.96
CA ASP A 23 -22.37 5.24 -12.78
C ASP A 23 -23.10 4.06 -12.17
N GLU A 24 -23.77 4.29 -11.04
CA GLU A 24 -24.65 3.27 -10.49
C GLU A 24 -25.76 2.93 -11.47
N GLN A 25 -25.95 1.64 -11.72
CA GLN A 25 -26.99 1.12 -12.62
C GLN A 25 -28.14 0.52 -11.80
N GLY A 26 -29.36 0.64 -12.31
CA GLY A 26 -30.56 0.00 -11.74
C GLY A 26 -31.74 0.95 -11.58
N SER A 27 -32.74 0.50 -10.81
CA SER A 27 -34.00 1.22 -10.58
C SER A 27 -34.07 1.92 -9.23
N ALA A 28 -32.92 2.14 -8.58
CA ALA A 28 -32.89 2.81 -7.29
C ALA A 28 -33.44 4.24 -7.40
N PRO A 29 -34.17 4.74 -6.39
CA PRO A 29 -34.72 6.10 -6.40
C PRO A 29 -33.62 7.18 -6.40
N PHE A 30 -32.39 6.81 -6.03
CA PHE A 30 -31.20 7.64 -6.06
C PHE A 30 -30.08 6.84 -6.72
N LEU A 31 -29.66 7.26 -7.91
CA LEU A 31 -28.45 6.75 -8.56
C LEU A 31 -27.35 7.80 -8.42
N ALA A 32 -26.12 7.37 -8.17
CA ALA A 32 -24.96 8.25 -8.12
C ALA A 32 -24.01 8.03 -9.31
N THR A 33 -23.48 9.14 -9.83
CA THR A 33 -22.31 9.17 -10.71
C THR A 33 -21.09 9.50 -9.88
N PHE A 34 -20.09 8.63 -9.89
CA PHE A 34 -18.81 8.84 -9.26
C PHE A 34 -17.81 9.36 -10.30
N ALA A 35 -17.22 10.52 -10.05
CA ALA A 35 -16.16 11.02 -10.93
C ALA A 35 -14.87 10.21 -10.76
N GLY A 36 -14.13 10.08 -11.86
CA GLY A 36 -12.81 9.45 -11.85
C GLY A 36 -11.86 10.11 -10.86
N GLN A 37 -10.98 9.30 -10.28
CA GLN A 37 -10.04 9.73 -9.26
C GLN A 37 -8.60 9.53 -9.73
N ARG A 38 -7.70 10.38 -9.21
CA ARG A 38 -6.27 10.21 -9.40
C ARG A 38 -5.58 10.32 -8.06
N SER A 39 -4.69 9.38 -7.79
CA SER A 39 -3.87 9.34 -6.59
C SER A 39 -2.40 9.37 -7.00
N ARG A 40 -1.66 10.34 -6.47
CA ARG A 40 -0.20 10.43 -6.65
C ARG A 40 0.48 10.29 -5.30
N VAL A 41 1.32 9.27 -5.18
CA VAL A 41 2.01 8.90 -3.95
C VAL A 41 3.51 8.85 -4.22
N ILE A 42 4.27 9.59 -3.42
CA ILE A 42 5.71 9.41 -3.29
C ILE A 42 5.94 8.60 -2.02
N SER A 43 6.54 7.43 -2.14
CA SER A 43 6.84 6.54 -1.04
C SER A 43 8.34 6.52 -0.78
N ARG A 44 8.73 6.73 0.48
CA ARG A 44 10.11 6.53 0.95
C ARG A 44 10.14 5.32 1.88
N ARG A 45 11.05 4.40 1.64
CA ARG A 45 11.28 3.21 2.50
C ARG A 45 12.73 3.20 2.96
N THR A 46 12.95 2.95 4.24
CA THR A 46 14.29 2.78 4.81
C THR A 46 14.29 1.56 5.71
N GLY A 47 15.28 0.70 5.57
CA GLY A 47 15.26 -0.56 6.31
C GLY A 47 16.50 -1.39 6.07
N ALA A 48 16.38 -2.67 6.44
CA ALA A 48 17.41 -3.65 6.19
C ALA A 48 16.77 -4.99 5.77
N GLU A 49 17.49 -5.69 4.91
CA GLU A 49 17.20 -7.06 4.52
C GLU A 49 18.29 -7.97 5.05
N SER A 50 17.89 -9.04 5.73
CA SER A 50 18.78 -10.09 6.16
C SER A 50 18.52 -11.36 5.38
N ALA A 51 19.58 -12.03 4.96
CA ALA A 51 19.54 -13.31 4.27
C ALA A 51 20.42 -14.30 5.03
N TYR A 52 19.81 -15.39 5.49
CA TYR A 52 20.49 -16.50 6.15
C TYR A 52 20.44 -17.73 5.26
N ARG A 53 21.61 -18.29 4.93
CA ARG A 53 21.76 -19.48 4.10
C ARG A 53 22.04 -20.67 4.99
N ARG A 54 21.05 -21.55 5.15
CA ARG A 54 21.23 -22.85 5.80
C ARG A 54 21.85 -23.81 4.79
N ARG A 55 22.87 -24.57 5.21
CA ARG A 55 23.51 -25.59 4.35
C ARG A 55 22.44 -26.57 3.84
N GLY A 56 22.34 -26.71 2.52
CA GLY A 56 21.49 -27.72 1.85
C GLY A 56 20.01 -27.36 1.70
N CYS A 57 19.67 -26.30 0.95
CA CYS A 57 18.36 -26.06 0.29
C CYS A 57 17.48 -24.91 0.81
N ALA A 58 17.86 -24.17 1.84
CA ALA A 58 17.00 -23.12 2.40
C ALA A 58 17.74 -21.80 2.63
N ASN A 59 17.32 -20.73 1.95
CA ASN A 59 17.66 -19.38 2.37
C ASN A 59 16.44 -18.82 3.10
N LEU A 60 16.63 -18.27 4.30
CA LEU A 60 15.62 -17.46 4.97
C LEU A 60 15.95 -16.00 4.71
N THR A 61 14.96 -15.22 4.29
CA THR A 61 15.08 -13.78 4.12
C THR A 61 14.11 -13.10 5.09
N LEU A 62 14.57 -12.03 5.73
CA LEU A 62 13.76 -11.17 6.57
C LEU A 62 14.08 -9.73 6.23
N ARG A 63 13.07 -8.96 5.88
CA ARG A 63 13.12 -7.54 5.61
C ARG A 63 12.31 -6.81 6.67
N ALA A 64 12.88 -5.74 7.21
CA ALA A 64 12.17 -4.82 8.08
C ALA A 64 12.43 -3.39 7.59
N ASP A 65 11.38 -2.61 7.40
CA ASP A 65 11.48 -1.23 6.96
C ASP A 65 10.41 -0.29 7.51
N LEU A 66 10.74 1.00 7.46
CA LEU A 66 9.81 2.09 7.72
C LEU A 66 9.47 2.74 6.38
N ARG A 67 8.17 2.74 6.06
CA ARG A 67 7.63 3.43 4.90
C ARG A 67 6.98 4.74 5.29
N LYS A 68 7.19 5.80 4.50
CA LYS A 68 6.48 7.07 4.62
C LYS A 68 5.95 7.49 3.26
N ASP A 69 4.64 7.68 3.20
CA ASP A 69 3.94 8.08 1.99
C ASP A 69 3.57 9.56 2.02
N ARG A 70 3.86 10.27 0.93
CA ARG A 70 3.44 11.65 0.72
C ARG A 70 2.47 11.70 -0.44
N HIS A 71 1.21 12.02 -0.11
CA HIS A 71 0.14 12.20 -1.10
C HIS A 71 0.17 13.64 -1.63
N SER A 72 0.46 13.82 -2.92
CA SER A 72 0.48 15.16 -3.54
C SER A 72 -0.89 15.59 -4.05
N ALA A 73 -1.78 14.63 -4.36
CA ALA A 73 -3.17 14.86 -4.72
C ALA A 73 -3.91 13.53 -4.59
N ASN A 74 -4.71 13.36 -3.54
CA ASN A 74 -5.87 12.48 -3.66
C ASN A 74 -6.92 13.39 -4.29
N GLY A 75 -7.23 13.17 -5.57
CA GLY A 75 -8.35 13.85 -6.20
C GLY A 75 -9.56 13.73 -5.27
N GLY A 76 -10.19 14.86 -4.93
CA GLY A 76 -11.44 14.81 -4.18
C GLY A 76 -12.39 13.89 -4.93
N ALA A 77 -13.00 12.97 -4.20
CA ALA A 77 -13.97 12.08 -4.79
C ALA A 77 -15.31 12.83 -4.81
N SER A 78 -15.88 12.99 -6.00
CA SER A 78 -17.19 13.65 -6.14
C SER A 78 -18.20 12.61 -6.59
N ALA A 79 -19.31 12.55 -5.87
CA ALA A 79 -20.50 11.83 -6.28
C ALA A 79 -21.60 12.85 -6.64
N THR A 80 -22.28 12.65 -7.76
CA THR A 80 -23.43 13.44 -8.16
C THR A 80 -24.65 12.54 -8.17
N VAL A 81 -25.72 12.91 -7.46
CA VAL A 81 -26.95 12.12 -7.46
C VAL A 81 -27.79 12.50 -8.69
N LEU A 82 -28.10 11.51 -9.53
CA LEU A 82 -28.80 11.66 -10.82
C LEU A 82 -30.32 11.85 -10.69
N GLY A 83 -30.93 11.53 -9.53
CA GLY A 83 -32.38 11.61 -9.32
C GLY A 83 -32.80 12.01 -7.89
N GLY A 84 -34.02 12.52 -7.73
CA GLY A 84 -34.67 12.75 -6.43
C GLY A 84 -34.27 14.03 -5.65
N PHE A 85 -33.07 14.59 -5.86
CA PHE A 85 -32.58 15.78 -5.15
C PHE A 85 -32.16 16.96 -6.07
N GLY A 86 -32.61 16.97 -7.34
CA GLY A 86 -32.33 18.08 -8.26
C GLY A 86 -30.86 18.22 -8.68
N GLY A 87 -30.10 17.12 -8.77
CA GLY A 87 -28.70 17.13 -9.20
C GLY A 87 -27.71 17.54 -8.10
N LEU A 88 -28.02 17.23 -6.84
CA LEU A 88 -27.16 17.56 -5.70
C LEU A 88 -25.77 16.90 -5.85
N VAL A 89 -24.72 17.72 -5.86
CA VAL A 89 -23.32 17.27 -5.93
C VAL A 89 -22.76 17.19 -4.52
N SER A 90 -22.48 15.97 -4.05
CA SER A 90 -21.81 15.73 -2.78
C SER A 90 -20.31 15.50 -3.02
N ARG A 91 -19.47 16.41 -2.51
CA ARG A 91 -18.01 16.27 -2.58
C ARG A 91 -17.50 15.71 -1.26
N TYR A 92 -16.85 14.55 -1.30
CA TYR A 92 -16.14 14.00 -0.15
C TYR A 92 -14.63 14.06 -0.39
N ARG A 93 -13.90 14.49 0.64
CA ARG A 93 -12.43 14.49 0.61
C ARG A 93 -11.95 13.15 1.12
N LEU A 94 -11.19 12.44 0.30
CA LEU A 94 -10.44 11.29 0.75
C LEU A 94 -9.40 11.73 1.79
N ALA A 95 -9.40 11.05 2.93
CA ALA A 95 -8.43 11.32 3.99
C ALA A 95 -7.00 11.12 3.46
N LYS A 96 -6.12 12.08 3.77
CA LYS A 96 -4.69 11.93 3.53
C LYS A 96 -4.10 11.14 4.68
N ILE A 97 -3.60 9.94 4.42
CA ILE A 97 -2.89 9.15 5.43
C ILE A 97 -1.39 9.37 5.20
N ALA A 98 -0.82 10.40 5.82
CA ALA A 98 0.61 10.72 5.76
C ALA A 98 1.35 10.14 6.97
N ARG A 99 1.24 8.82 7.19
CA ARG A 99 1.81 8.15 8.37
C ARG A 99 3.09 7.39 8.03
N VAL A 100 3.92 7.19 9.05
CA VAL A 100 5.02 6.23 8.99
C VAL A 100 4.42 4.86 9.27
N MET A 101 4.68 3.90 8.38
CA MET A 101 4.16 2.54 8.45
C MET A 101 5.34 1.58 8.57
N PRO A 102 5.49 0.86 9.69
CA PRO A 102 6.44 -0.25 9.76
C PRO A 102 5.96 -1.42 8.88
N GLU A 103 6.89 -2.01 8.16
CA GLU A 103 6.71 -3.18 7.30
C GLU A 103 7.73 -4.25 7.70
N ILE A 104 7.26 -5.49 7.84
CA ILE A 104 8.11 -6.66 8.05
C ILE A 104 7.69 -7.73 7.05
N GLU A 105 8.64 -8.34 6.38
CA GLU A 105 8.41 -9.37 5.37
C GLU A 105 9.43 -10.50 5.56
N ALA A 106 8.95 -11.74 5.58
CA ALA A 106 9.76 -12.94 5.66
C ALA A 106 9.56 -13.76 4.39
N GLY A 107 10.66 -14.16 3.77
CA GLY A 107 10.67 -14.96 2.55
C GLY A 107 11.46 -16.25 2.73
N TYR A 108 10.93 -17.35 2.21
CA TYR A 108 11.57 -18.66 2.18
C TYR A 108 11.61 -19.18 0.74
N PRO A 109 12.67 -18.85 -0.02
CA PRO A 109 12.96 -19.49 -1.30
C PRO A 109 13.34 -20.97 -1.10
N GLY A 110 12.46 -21.87 -1.54
CA GLY A 110 12.71 -23.28 -1.74
C GLY A 110 13.10 -23.57 -3.19
N THR A 111 13.94 -24.59 -3.40
CA THR A 111 14.27 -25.09 -4.75
C THR A 111 13.61 -26.44 -4.91
N MET A 112 12.64 -26.57 -5.83
CA MET A 112 11.94 -27.85 -6.06
C MET A 112 12.70 -28.75 -7.06
N SER A 113 13.43 -28.15 -8.00
CA SER A 113 14.34 -28.84 -8.92
C SER A 113 15.44 -27.89 -9.38
N ALA A 114 16.47 -28.40 -10.08
CA ALA A 114 17.57 -27.57 -10.62
C ALA A 114 17.10 -26.43 -11.56
N ARG A 115 15.83 -26.44 -12.00
CA ARG A 115 15.24 -25.42 -12.89
C ARG A 115 14.03 -24.69 -12.29
N GLN A 116 13.61 -25.03 -11.07
CA GLN A 116 12.41 -24.46 -10.46
C GLN A 116 12.68 -24.01 -9.03
N GLN A 117 12.49 -22.71 -8.82
CA GLN A 117 12.54 -22.06 -7.52
C GLN A 117 11.14 -21.58 -7.15
N VAL A 118 10.72 -21.87 -5.92
CA VAL A 118 9.46 -21.43 -5.33
C VAL A 118 9.78 -20.57 -4.13
N THR A 119 9.19 -19.39 -4.02
CA THR A 119 9.37 -18.52 -2.86
C THR A 119 8.06 -18.42 -2.11
N LEU A 120 8.08 -18.75 -0.81
CA LEU A 120 6.98 -18.47 0.09
C LEU A 120 7.26 -17.16 0.80
N GLU A 121 6.38 -16.18 0.67
CA GLU A 121 6.53 -14.86 1.27
C GLU A 121 5.33 -14.59 2.19
N SER A 122 5.62 -14.01 3.35
CA SER A 122 4.61 -13.54 4.30
C SER A 122 5.05 -12.19 4.84
N GLY A 123 4.13 -11.25 4.93
CA GLY A 123 4.45 -9.90 5.36
C GLY A 123 3.33 -9.23 6.14
N TYR A 124 3.70 -8.26 6.95
CA TYR A 124 2.82 -7.41 7.74
C TYR A 124 3.16 -5.95 7.52
N ARG A 125 2.12 -5.13 7.39
CA ARG A 125 2.20 -3.66 7.33
C ARG A 125 1.25 -3.08 8.36
N ASP A 126 1.77 -2.29 9.29
CA ASP A 126 0.92 -1.55 10.22
C ASP A 126 0.49 -0.21 9.59
N THR A 127 -0.78 -0.15 9.17
CA THR A 127 -1.40 1.06 8.63
C THR A 127 -1.98 1.97 9.72
N GLY A 128 -2.12 1.46 10.94
CA GLY A 128 -2.64 2.14 12.12
C GLY A 128 -1.56 2.72 13.04
N PHE A 129 -0.28 2.50 12.74
CA PHE A 129 0.85 2.96 13.55
C PHE A 129 0.76 4.48 13.82
N GLY A 130 0.81 4.87 15.09
CA GLY A 130 0.68 6.27 15.52
C GLY A 130 -0.74 6.86 15.45
N SER A 131 -1.78 6.04 15.29
CA SER A 131 -3.20 6.48 15.28
C SER A 131 -3.74 6.91 16.66
N GLY A 132 -3.01 6.62 17.73
CA GLY A 132 -3.43 6.84 19.13
C GLY A 132 -2.84 8.06 19.82
N GLU A 133 -2.02 8.88 19.17
CA GLU A 133 -1.64 10.18 19.74
C GLU A 133 -2.82 11.15 19.59
N LEU A 134 -3.77 11.04 20.52
CA LEU A 134 -4.57 12.18 20.93
C LEU A 134 -3.58 13.30 21.25
N ARG A 135 -3.57 14.34 20.42
CA ARG A 135 -3.07 15.64 20.88
C ARG A 135 -4.00 16.05 22.01
N ALA A 136 -3.61 15.77 23.24
CA ALA A 136 -4.11 16.50 24.40
C ALA A 136 -3.68 17.95 24.19
N GLY A 137 -4.62 18.76 23.72
CA GLY A 137 -4.51 20.20 23.53
C GLY A 137 -5.87 20.80 23.78
#